data_AF-X0QUP4-F1
#
_entry.id   AF-X0QUP4-F1
#
_cell.length_a   1.000
_cell.length_b   1.000
_cell.length_c   1.000
_cell.angle_alpha   90.00
_cell.angle_beta   90.00
_cell.angle_gamma   90.00
#
_symmetry.space_group_name_H-M   'P 1'
#
loop_
_entity.id
_entity.type
_entity.pdbx_description
1 polymer ?
#
loop_
_entity_poly.entity_id
_entity_poly.type
_entity_poly.pdbx_seq_one_letter_code
_entity_poly.pdbx_strand_id
1 'polypeptide(L)'
;MSIRQSDVSALLNGLNKKAIGFNDVISFIDDFYRYAPAPFVNGMVHNAAGENEGSAKIFGFAKHHGLNQLDTLKLFGEHYAKVQATPNGTDHANIRNFLHWGWQGFLMQKNPLTVRPSVDTTAI
;
A
#
# COMPACT_ATOMS: atom_id res chain seq x y z
N MET A 1 -13.46 -14.04 -2.89
CA MET A 1 -12.15 -14.73 -2.99
C MET A 1 -11.19 -14.03 -2.04
N SER A 2 -10.55 -14.75 -1.10
CA SER A 2 -9.61 -14.13 -0.15
C SER A 2 -8.20 -14.15 -0.73
N ILE A 3 -7.47 -13.04 -0.61
CA ILE A 3 -6.06 -12.95 -0.98
C ILE A 3 -5.26 -13.89 -0.07
N ARG A 4 -4.47 -14.78 -0.69
CA ARG A 4 -3.57 -15.71 0.00
C ARG A 4 -2.20 -15.07 0.14
N GLN A 5 -1.41 -15.58 1.08
CA GLN A 5 -0.02 -15.16 1.25
C GLN A 5 0.80 -15.36 -0.04
N SER A 6 0.50 -16.39 -0.84
CA SER A 6 1.11 -16.63 -2.15
C SER A 6 0.91 -15.48 -3.13
N ASP A 7 -0.26 -14.83 -3.10
CA ASP A 7 -0.60 -13.74 -4.02
C ASP A 7 0.21 -12.48 -3.66
N VAL A 8 0.35 -12.23 -2.35
CA VAL A 8 1.19 -11.14 -1.83
C VAL A 8 2.67 -11.37 -2.18
N SER A 9 3.16 -12.60 -2.02
CA SER A 9 4.53 -12.96 -2.42
C SER A 9 4.75 -12.82 -3.92
N ALA A 10 3.77 -13.19 -4.75
CA ALA A 10 3.85 -13.03 -6.21
C ALA A 10 3.93 -11.56 -6.61
N LEU A 11 3.14 -10.70 -5.96
CA LEU A 11 3.14 -9.25 -6.18
C LEU A 11 4.49 -8.64 -5.79
N LEU A 12 5.03 -8.96 -4.61
CA LEU A 12 6.37 -8.50 -4.20
C LEU A 12 7.48 -9.00 -5.14
N ASN A 13 7.38 -10.24 -5.64
CA ASN A 13 8.34 -10.78 -6.60
C ASN A 13 8.26 -10.06 -7.95
N GLY A 14 7.05 -9.76 -8.43
CA GLY A 14 6.84 -8.98 -9.67
C GLY A 14 7.49 -7.59 -9.58
N LEU A 15 7.30 -6.91 -8.45
CA LEU A 15 7.91 -5.60 -8.18
C LEU A 15 9.44 -5.68 -8.13
N ASN A 16 10.01 -6.69 -7.46
CA ASN A 16 11.46 -6.90 -7.41
C ASN A 16 12.06 -7.12 -8.81
N LYS A 17 11.34 -7.82 -9.68
CA LYS A 17 11.74 -8.04 -11.08
C LYS A 17 11.43 -6.85 -12.00
N LYS A 18 10.82 -5.78 -11.48
CA LYS A 18 10.32 -4.63 -12.26
C LYS A 18 9.36 -5.04 -13.39
N ALA A 19 8.66 -6.16 -13.20
CA ALA A 19 7.68 -6.68 -14.16
C ALA A 19 6.30 -6.04 -14.00
N ILE A 20 6.02 -5.50 -12.81
CA ILE A 20 4.83 -4.73 -12.47
C ILE A 20 5.25 -3.45 -11.73
N GLY A 21 4.42 -2.42 -11.80
CA GLY A 21 4.65 -1.11 -11.17
C GLY A 21 3.59 -0.74 -10.13
N PHE A 22 3.67 0.48 -9.63
CA PHE A 22 2.76 1.02 -8.62
C PHE A 22 1.29 0.91 -9.04
N ASN A 23 0.97 1.25 -10.29
CA ASN A 23 -0.40 1.20 -10.79
C ASN A 23 -0.98 -0.21 -10.82
N ASP A 24 -0.16 -1.23 -11.08
CA ASP A 24 -0.60 -2.63 -11.03
C ASP A 24 -0.94 -3.05 -9.60
N VAL A 25 -0.16 -2.58 -8.61
CA VAL A 25 -0.44 -2.82 -7.19
C VAL A 25 -1.75 -2.16 -6.77
N ILE A 26 -1.99 -0.92 -7.19
CA ILE A 26 -3.25 -0.23 -6.90
C ILE A 26 -4.42 -0.95 -7.56
N SER A 27 -4.28 -1.39 -8.81
CA SER A 27 -5.32 -2.13 -9.52
C SER A 27 -5.63 -3.46 -8.82
N PHE A 28 -4.60 -4.20 -8.43
CA PHE A 28 -4.75 -5.41 -7.62
C PHE A 28 -5.49 -5.13 -6.30
N ILE A 29 -5.14 -4.06 -5.58
CA ILE A 29 -5.87 -3.70 -4.35
C ILE A 29 -7.33 -3.38 -4.67
N ASP A 30 -7.60 -2.62 -5.73
CA ASP A 30 -8.94 -2.19 -6.11
C ASP A 30 -9.83 -3.37 -6.56
N ASP A 31 -9.26 -4.42 -7.14
CA ASP A 31 -9.97 -5.63 -7.55
C ASP A 31 -10.48 -6.47 -6.36
N PHE A 32 -9.72 -6.50 -5.26
CA PHE A 32 -10.04 -7.34 -4.10
C PHE A 32 -10.61 -6.57 -2.91
N TYR A 33 -10.40 -5.25 -2.84
CA TYR A 33 -10.84 -4.41 -1.73
C TYR A 33 -11.72 -3.26 -2.22
N ARG A 34 -12.65 -2.85 -1.35
CA ARG A 34 -13.33 -1.57 -1.45
C ARG A 34 -12.57 -0.55 -0.60
N TYR A 35 -12.13 0.52 -1.24
CA TYR A 35 -11.51 1.66 -0.58
C TYR A 35 -12.57 2.61 -0.03
N ALA A 36 -12.35 3.08 1.20
CA ALA A 36 -13.04 4.22 1.80
C ALA A 36 -12.00 5.23 2.28
N PRO A 37 -12.15 6.53 1.95
CA PRO A 37 -11.25 7.57 2.42
C PRO A 37 -11.07 7.55 3.94
N ALA A 38 -9.82 7.50 4.39
CA ALA A 38 -9.47 7.50 5.81
C ALA A 38 -8.21 8.34 6.04
N PRO A 39 -8.17 9.14 7.12
CA PRO A 39 -6.98 9.88 7.47
C PRO A 39 -5.90 8.94 8.04
N PHE A 40 -4.64 9.31 7.87
CA PHE A 40 -3.51 8.61 8.46
C PHE A 40 -2.33 9.53 8.73
N VAL A 41 -1.53 9.15 9.71
CA VAL A 41 -0.29 9.81 10.09
C VAL A 41 0.87 8.88 9.79
N ASN A 42 1.92 9.42 9.18
CA ASN A 42 3.12 8.69 8.81
C ASN A 42 4.34 9.54 9.17
N GLY A 43 4.86 9.32 10.37
CA GLY A 43 5.89 10.15 10.96
C GLY A 43 5.38 11.57 11.17
N MET A 44 6.01 12.53 10.48
CA MET A 44 5.65 13.95 10.56
C MET A 44 4.60 14.35 9.51
N VAL A 45 4.19 13.43 8.63
CA VAL A 45 3.22 13.71 7.57
C VAL A 45 1.83 13.31 8.03
N HIS A 46 0.92 14.28 8.03
CA HIS A 46 -0.51 14.07 8.26
C HIS A 46 -1.23 14.08 6.92
N ASN A 47 -2.04 13.07 6.67
CA ASN A 47 -2.84 12.96 5.45
C ASN A 47 -4.32 12.98 5.84
N ALA A 48 -5.08 13.91 5.29
CA ALA A 48 -6.53 13.93 5.48
C ALA A 48 -7.21 12.79 4.70
N ALA A 49 -8.47 12.51 5.02
CA ALA A 49 -9.24 11.55 4.23
C ALA A 49 -9.39 12.05 2.78
N GLY A 50 -9.02 11.22 1.81
CA GLY A 50 -9.04 11.56 0.38
C GLY A 50 -7.73 12.19 -0.11
N GLU A 51 -6.75 12.43 0.77
CA GLU A 51 -5.41 12.83 0.37
C GLU A 51 -4.49 11.61 0.27
N ASN A 52 -3.59 11.65 -0.73
CA ASN A 52 -2.59 10.60 -0.94
C ASN A 52 -3.21 9.19 -0.94
N GLU A 53 -4.36 9.03 -1.62
CA GLU A 53 -5.19 7.82 -1.58
C GLU A 53 -4.41 6.56 -1.95
N GLY A 54 -3.48 6.67 -2.91
CA GLY A 54 -2.58 5.58 -3.26
C GLY A 54 -1.73 5.11 -2.08
N SER A 55 -1.18 6.03 -1.28
CA SER A 55 -0.46 5.68 -0.05
C SER A 55 -1.40 5.06 1.00
N ALA A 56 -2.60 5.61 1.17
CA ALA A 56 -3.59 5.06 2.09
C ALA A 56 -3.97 3.61 1.75
N LYS A 57 -4.17 3.30 0.46
CA LYS A 57 -4.43 1.94 -0.03
C LYS A 57 -3.27 1.00 0.27
N ILE A 58 -2.04 1.40 -0.07
CA ILE A 58 -0.83 0.60 0.15
C ILE A 58 -0.63 0.29 1.63
N PHE A 59 -0.72 1.28 2.51
CA PHE A 59 -0.57 1.06 3.95
C PHE A 59 -1.72 0.24 4.53
N GLY A 60 -2.95 0.46 4.08
CA GLY A 60 -4.10 -0.36 4.47
C GLY A 60 -3.93 -1.83 4.09
N PHE A 61 -3.44 -2.09 2.88
CA PHE A 61 -3.14 -3.43 2.38
C PHE A 61 -1.99 -4.08 3.17
N ALA A 62 -0.89 -3.35 3.35
CA ALA A 62 0.27 -3.83 4.08
C ALA A 62 -0.06 -4.17 5.54
N LYS A 63 -0.89 -3.34 6.20
CA LYS A 63 -1.38 -3.59 7.56
C LYS A 63 -2.31 -4.80 7.62
N HIS A 64 -3.14 -5.02 6.60
CA HIS A 64 -4.02 -6.19 6.51
C HIS A 64 -3.22 -7.50 6.41
N HIS A 65 -2.10 -7.48 5.67
CA HIS A 65 -1.25 -8.66 5.46
C HIS A 65 -0.03 -8.75 6.39
N GLY A 66 0.09 -7.86 7.38
CA GLY A 66 1.19 -7.88 8.36
C GLY A 66 2.57 -7.70 7.74
N LEU A 67 2.69 -6.89 6.68
CA LEU A 67 3.97 -6.69 5.99
C LEU A 67 4.95 -5.88 6.82
N ASN A 68 6.24 -6.24 6.73
CA ASN A 68 7.31 -5.43 7.32
C ASN A 68 7.50 -4.12 6.55
N GLN A 69 8.34 -3.24 7.10
CA GLN A 69 8.59 -1.92 6.53
C GLN A 69 9.15 -2.00 5.09
N LEU A 70 10.13 -2.87 4.84
CA LEU A 70 10.78 -2.97 3.54
C LEU A 70 9.81 -3.50 2.47
N ASP A 71 9.02 -4.52 2.79
CA ASP A 71 8.04 -5.07 1.84
C ASP A 71 6.91 -4.08 1.57
N THR A 72 6.50 -3.31 2.57
CA THR A 72 5.55 -2.20 2.39
C THR A 72 6.12 -1.13 1.46
N LEU A 73 7.40 -0.77 1.61
CA LEU A 73 8.07 0.19 0.72
C LEU A 73 8.14 -0.32 -0.72
N LYS A 74 8.39 -1.63 -0.93
CA LYS A 74 8.41 -2.23 -2.27
C LYS A 74 7.08 -2.09 -3.00
N LEU A 75 5.95 -2.11 -2.28
CA LEU A 75 4.62 -1.91 -2.89
C LEU A 75 4.47 -0.57 -3.60
N PHE A 76 5.28 0.44 -3.27
CA PHE A 76 5.31 1.72 -3.99
C PHE A 76 6.06 1.65 -5.33
N GLY A 77 6.62 0.50 -5.69
CA GLY A 77 7.22 0.24 -7.01
C GLY A 77 8.28 1.26 -7.41
N GLU A 78 8.11 1.83 -8.60
CA GLU A 78 8.99 2.83 -9.19
C GLU A 78 9.11 4.11 -8.34
N HIS A 79 8.09 4.46 -7.55
CA HIS A 79 8.17 5.63 -6.65
C HIS A 79 9.16 5.41 -5.52
N TYR A 80 9.25 4.19 -4.97
CA TYR A 80 10.26 3.86 -3.97
C TYR A 80 11.66 3.85 -4.58
N ALA A 81 11.83 3.27 -5.77
CA ALA A 81 13.09 3.29 -6.49
C ALA A 81 13.58 4.73 -6.77
N LYS A 82 12.66 5.64 -7.12
CA LYS A 82 12.97 7.06 -7.31
C LYS A 82 13.45 7.72 -6.03
N VAL A 83 12.76 7.50 -4.90
CA VAL A 83 13.15 8.05 -3.59
C VAL A 83 14.54 7.56 -3.17
N GLN A 84 14.87 6.29 -3.43
CA GLN A 84 16.20 5.75 -3.18
C GLN A 84 17.27 6.41 -4.06
N ALA A 85 16.95 6.72 -5.33
CA ALA A 85 17.86 7.40 -6.24
C ALA A 85 18.05 8.89 -5.92
N THR A 86 17.10 9.51 -5.20
CA THR A 86 17.13 10.93 -4.83
C THR A 86 17.11 11.11 -3.31
N PRO A 87 18.19 10.79 -2.58
CA PRO A 87 18.21 10.84 -1.11
C PRO A 87 17.88 12.24 -0.55
N ASN A 88 18.26 13.31 -1.27
CA ASN A 88 18.00 14.70 -0.87
C ASN A 88 16.72 15.29 -1.49
N GLY A 89 15.89 14.49 -2.17
CA GLY A 89 14.63 14.96 -2.75
C GLY A 89 13.56 15.23 -1.68
N THR A 90 12.55 16.01 -2.07
CA THR A 90 11.39 16.35 -1.23
C THR A 90 10.08 15.74 -1.75
N ASP A 91 10.15 15.00 -2.87
CA ASP A 91 9.03 14.28 -3.46
C ASP A 91 8.62 13.06 -2.64
N HIS A 92 7.37 12.59 -2.81
CA HIS A 92 6.83 11.41 -2.15
C HIS A 92 7.02 11.40 -0.62
N ALA A 93 6.55 12.46 0.05
CA ALA A 93 6.72 12.66 1.49
C ALA A 93 6.33 11.43 2.34
N ASN A 94 5.28 10.68 1.95
CA ASN A 94 4.87 9.46 2.63
C ASN A 94 5.92 8.33 2.53
N ILE A 95 6.51 8.10 1.36
CA ILE A 95 7.53 7.06 1.18
C ILE A 95 8.77 7.41 2.01
N ARG A 96 9.21 8.68 1.98
CA ARG A 96 10.37 9.16 2.74
C ARG A 96 10.16 9.07 4.25
N ASN A 97 8.99 9.50 4.73
CA ASN A 97 8.68 9.41 6.17
C ASN A 97 8.58 7.96 6.62
N PHE A 98 7.98 7.09 5.80
CA PHE A 98 7.87 5.68 6.15
C PHE A 98 9.22 4.96 6.08
N LEU A 99 10.16 5.40 5.23
CA LEU A 99 11.53 4.92 5.24
C LEU A 99 12.26 5.28 6.55
N HIS A 100 11.99 6.45 7.11
CA HIS A 100 12.66 6.93 8.34
C HIS A 100 12.02 6.38 9.62
N TRP A 101 10.70 6.46 9.74
CA TRP A 101 9.96 6.12 10.97
C TRP A 101 9.35 4.72 10.97
N GLY A 102 9.17 4.12 9.78
CA GLY A 102 8.52 2.83 9.61
C GLY A 102 7.15 2.75 10.27
N TRP A 103 6.77 1.53 10.68
CA TRP A 103 5.51 1.29 11.37
C TRP A 103 5.43 1.95 12.76
N GLN A 104 6.56 2.31 13.39
CA GLN A 104 6.57 2.95 14.71
C GLN A 104 6.02 4.38 14.67
N GLY A 105 6.27 5.11 13.58
CA GLY A 105 5.69 6.45 13.36
C GLY A 105 4.35 6.42 12.62
N PHE A 106 3.78 5.24 12.36
CA PHE A 106 2.57 5.12 11.55
C PHE A 106 1.32 4.95 12.41
N LEU A 107 0.32 5.79 12.17
CA LEU A 107 -0.98 5.70 12.82
C LEU A 107 -2.11 5.79 11.79
N MET A 108 -2.98 4.79 11.84
CA MET A 108 -4.18 4.71 11.03
C MET A 108 -5.26 4.06 11.88
N GLN A 109 -6.20 4.88 12.35
CA GLN A 109 -7.25 4.46 13.30
C GLN A 109 -8.19 3.43 12.68
N LYS A 110 -8.55 3.63 11.41
CA LYS A 110 -9.41 2.72 10.64
C LYS A 110 -8.70 2.32 9.37
N ASN A 111 -8.68 1.01 9.08
CA ASN A 111 -8.17 0.54 7.80
C ASN A 111 -9.11 1.04 6.68
N PRO A 112 -8.59 1.75 5.65
CA PRO A 112 -9.42 2.22 4.54
C PRO A 112 -9.91 1.10 3.63
N LEU A 113 -9.37 -0.12 3.76
CA LEU A 113 -9.72 -1.26 2.93
C LEU A 113 -10.69 -2.20 3.62
N THR A 114 -11.74 -2.58 2.90
CA THR A 114 -12.65 -3.68 3.28
C THR A 114 -12.63 -4.71 2.16
N VAL A 115 -12.48 -5.99 2.49
CA VAL A 115 -12.50 -7.08 1.50
C VAL A 115 -13.82 -7.04 0.74
N ARG A 116 -13.77 -7.12 -0.59
CA ARG A 116 -14.98 -7.23 -1.40
C ARG A 116 -15.64 -8.59 -1.13
N PRO A 117 -16.95 -8.64 -0.87
CA PRO A 117 -17.65 -9.90 -0.75
C PRO A 117 -17.49 -10.69 -2.05
N SER A 118 -17.24 -12.00 -1.94
CA SER A 118 -17.35 -12.89 -3.09
C SER A 118 -18.78 -12.75 -3.64
N VAL A 119 -18.92 -12.44 -4.93
CA VAL A 119 -20.17 -12.80 -5.60
C VAL A 119 -20.13 -14.32 -5.69
N ASP A 120 -20.82 -15.01 -4.79
CA ASP A 120 -21.14 -16.41 -5.00
C ASP A 120 -22.07 -16.44 -6.20
N THR A 121 -21.56 -16.85 -7.37
CA THR A 121 -22.37 -17.07 -8.58
C THR A 121 -23.25 -18.32 -8.46
N THR A 122 -23.40 -18.89 -7.26
CA THR A 122 -24.34 -19.98 -6.96
C THR A 122 -25.71 -19.42 -6.61
N ALA A 123 -26.31 -18.71 -7.56
CA ALA A 123 -27.75 -18.47 -7.59
C ALA A 123 -28.22 -18.72 -9.02
N ILE A 124 -28.42 -20.01 -9.30
CA ILE A 124 -29.34 -20.50 -10.32
C ILE A 124 -30.76 -20.45 -9.75
#